data_AF-A0A7S2C8V5-F1
#
_entry.id   AF-A0A7S2C8V5-F1
#
_cell.length_a   1.000
_cell.length_b   1.000
_cell.length_c   1.000
_cell.angle_alpha   90.00
_cell.angle_beta   90.00
_cell.angle_gamma   90.00
#
_symmetry.space_group_name_H-M   'P 1'
#
loop_
_entity.id
_entity.type
_entity.pdbx_description
1 polymer ?
#
loop_
_entity_poly.entity_id
_entity_poly.type
_entity_poly.pdbx_seq_one_letter_code
_entity_poly.pdbx_strand_id
1 'polypeptide(L)'
;RIDTHRGTVNVRLPSGPIDVKDSDVHKTNLDNQDGMPDNTYLRELNEATLLHNVQTRYNEKDDGGCYSVTGHILIAVNPFRPLSVYAESNHKRYLAQPIGAQPPHIFAVADRMYR
;
A
#
# COMPACT_ATOMS: atom_id res chain seq x y z
N ARG A 1 21.45 6.38 -16.31
CA ARG A 1 22.24 5.58 -17.28
C ARG A 1 23.03 4.59 -16.46
N ILE A 2 22.66 3.32 -16.51
CA ILE A 2 23.26 2.26 -15.69
C ILE A 2 24.46 1.73 -16.48
N ASP A 3 25.68 2.01 -16.04
CA ASP A 3 26.87 1.36 -16.61
C ASP A 3 26.96 -0.06 -16.03
N THR A 4 26.45 -1.02 -16.80
CA THR A 4 26.51 -2.45 -16.50
C THR A 4 27.87 -2.99 -16.94
N HIS A 5 28.85 -2.95 -16.04
CA HIS A 5 30.03 -3.78 -16.16
C HIS A 5 29.90 -4.91 -15.12
N ARG A 6 29.75 -6.16 -15.61
CA ARG A 6 29.68 -7.43 -14.82
C ARG A 6 28.34 -7.85 -14.21
N GLY A 7 27.21 -7.35 -14.70
CA GLY A 7 25.88 -7.75 -14.19
C GLY A 7 25.54 -7.18 -12.81
N THR A 8 26.35 -6.23 -12.35
CA THR A 8 26.13 -5.44 -11.14
C THR A 8 25.87 -3.98 -11.51
N VAL A 9 25.10 -3.31 -10.66
CA VAL A 9 24.67 -1.92 -10.77
C VAL A 9 25.16 -1.17 -9.53
N ASN A 10 25.80 -0.02 -9.72
CA ASN A 10 26.15 0.86 -8.62
C ASN A 10 24.93 1.71 -8.23
N VAL A 11 24.45 1.55 -7.00
CA VAL A 11 23.29 2.25 -6.45
C VAL A 11 23.74 3.19 -5.34
N ARG A 12 23.28 4.44 -5.37
CA ARG A 12 23.56 5.43 -4.32
C ARG A 12 22.46 5.42 -3.26
N LEU A 13 22.82 5.04 -2.04
CA LEU A 13 21.93 5.12 -0.87
C LEU A 13 22.34 6.30 0.03
N PRO A 14 21.46 6.75 0.95
CA PRO A 14 21.82 7.74 1.97
C PRO A 14 23.02 7.32 2.84
N SER A 15 23.22 6.01 3.03
CA SER A 15 24.34 5.42 3.76
C SER A 15 25.64 5.34 2.95
N GLY A 16 25.60 5.65 1.65
CA GLY A 16 26.73 5.53 0.72
C GLY A 16 26.41 4.68 -0.51
N PRO A 17 27.31 4.66 -1.52
CA PRO A 17 27.15 3.85 -2.72
C PRO A 17 27.42 2.36 -2.43
N ILE A 18 26.64 1.48 -3.07
CA ILE A 18 26.78 0.03 -3.02
C ILE A 18 26.72 -0.57 -4.43
N ASP A 19 27.43 -1.67 -4.67
CA ASP A 19 27.28 -2.48 -5.88
C ASP A 19 26.33 -3.64 -5.60
N VAL A 20 25.24 -3.71 -6.35
CA VAL A 20 24.21 -4.76 -6.23
C VAL A 20 24.04 -5.50 -7.55
N LYS A 21 23.47 -6.71 -7.52
CA LYS A 21 23.14 -7.41 -8.76
C LYS A 21 21.99 -6.70 -9.46
N ASP A 22 22.05 -6.64 -10.79
CA ASP A 22 20.97 -6.08 -11.60
C ASP A 22 19.62 -6.78 -11.34
N SER A 23 19.64 -8.09 -11.02
CA SER A 23 18.45 -8.87 -10.65
C SER A 23 17.73 -8.39 -9.41
N ASP A 24 18.45 -7.73 -8.51
CA ASP A 24 17.94 -7.30 -7.20
C ASP A 24 17.45 -5.83 -7.27
N VAL A 25 17.56 -5.20 -8.44
CA VAL A 25 17.11 -3.83 -8.69
C VAL A 25 15.71 -3.87 -9.28
N HIS A 26 14.76 -3.31 -8.53
CA HIS A 26 13.37 -3.19 -8.96
C HIS A 26 13.01 -1.75 -9.30
N LYS A 27 12.06 -1.58 -10.23
CA LYS A 27 11.50 -0.27 -10.56
C LYS A 27 10.66 0.26 -9.40
N THR A 28 10.71 1.57 -9.20
CA THR A 28 9.85 2.27 -8.24
C THR A 28 8.65 2.91 -8.94
N ASN A 29 7.61 3.17 -8.16
CA ASN A 29 6.52 4.07 -8.55
C ASN A 29 6.98 5.54 -8.45
N LEU A 30 6.24 6.43 -9.13
CA LEU A 30 6.43 7.87 -9.00
C LEU A 30 5.78 8.36 -7.70
N ASP A 31 6.30 9.44 -7.12
CA ASP A 31 5.82 9.99 -5.83
C ASP A 31 4.32 10.33 -5.82
N ASN A 32 3.72 10.63 -6.97
CA ASN A 32 2.28 10.89 -7.09
C ASN A 32 1.41 9.61 -7.06
N GLN A 33 2.01 8.44 -6.95
CA GLN A 33 1.35 7.15 -6.81
C GLN A 33 1.46 6.56 -5.40
N ASP A 34 2.04 7.30 -4.46
CA ASP A 34 2.11 6.89 -3.06
C ASP A 34 0.77 7.09 -2.35
N GLY A 35 0.49 6.27 -1.33
CA GLY A 35 -0.72 6.37 -0.52
C GLY A 35 -1.97 5.72 -1.15
N MET A 36 -1.83 5.00 -2.27
CA MET A 36 -2.95 4.45 -3.03
C MET A 36 -3.77 3.44 -2.19
N PRO A 37 -5.09 3.64 -2.04
CA PRO A 37 -5.93 2.75 -1.23
C PRO A 37 -6.01 1.32 -1.79
N ASP A 38 -5.92 1.17 -3.11
CA ASP A 38 -5.82 -0.11 -3.80
C ASP A 38 -4.44 -0.23 -4.47
N ASN A 39 -3.67 -1.21 -4.02
CA ASN A 39 -2.31 -1.46 -4.52
C ASN A 39 -2.31 -1.91 -5.99
N THR A 40 -3.45 -2.34 -6.55
CA THR A 40 -3.54 -2.67 -7.98
C THR A 40 -3.45 -1.45 -8.90
N TYR A 41 -3.59 -0.24 -8.36
CA TYR A 41 -3.35 1.00 -9.10
C TYR A 41 -1.88 1.44 -9.12
N LEU A 42 -0.99 0.75 -8.40
CA LEU A 42 0.45 0.98 -8.50
C LEU A 42 0.95 0.55 -9.89
N ARG A 43 1.79 1.37 -10.52
CA ARG A 43 2.35 1.09 -11.84
C ARG A 43 3.31 -0.10 -11.80
N GLU A 44 4.14 -0.12 -10.78
CA GLU A 44 5.06 -1.20 -10.44
C GLU A 44 4.55 -1.84 -9.15
N LEU A 45 4.04 -3.06 -9.25
CA LEU A 45 3.57 -3.84 -8.11
C LEU A 45 4.60 -4.96 -7.81
N ASN A 46 5.62 -4.61 -7.02
CA ASN A 46 6.62 -5.52 -6.49
C ASN A 46 6.63 -5.42 -4.95
N GLU A 47 7.39 -6.29 -4.29
CA GLU A 47 7.41 -6.36 -2.82
C GLU A 47 7.85 -5.03 -2.19
N ALA A 48 8.85 -4.36 -2.76
CA ALA A 48 9.34 -3.08 -2.25
C ALA A 48 8.31 -1.96 -2.42
N THR A 49 7.64 -1.88 -3.56
CA THR A 49 6.63 -0.84 -3.81
C THR A 49 5.35 -1.08 -3.02
N LEU A 50 4.93 -2.33 -2.84
CA LEU A 50 3.81 -2.70 -1.98
C LEU A 50 4.10 -2.31 -0.52
N LEU A 51 5.29 -2.66 -0.02
CA LEU A 51 5.73 -2.32 1.33
C LEU A 51 5.77 -0.80 1.53
N HIS A 52 6.34 -0.07 0.58
CA HIS A 52 6.40 1.40 0.61
C HIS A 52 4.99 2.01 0.65
N ASN A 53 4.06 1.53 -0.19
CA ASN A 53 2.70 2.07 -0.20
C ASN A 53 1.95 1.78 1.11
N VAL A 54 2.05 0.55 1.64
CA VAL A 54 1.46 0.19 2.94
C VAL A 54 2.05 1.03 4.08
N GLN A 55 3.37 1.23 4.08
CA GLN A 55 4.05 2.07 5.07
C GLN A 55 3.60 3.53 4.97
N THR A 56 3.52 4.09 3.75
CA THR A 56 3.08 5.46 3.52
C THR A 56 1.65 5.65 4.02
N ARG A 57 0.73 4.75 3.66
CA ARG A 57 -0.66 4.78 4.15
C ARG A 57 -0.76 4.69 5.66
N TYR A 58 0.01 3.80 6.28
CA TYR A 58 0.04 3.66 7.74
C TYR A 58 0.50 4.95 8.45
N ASN A 59 1.42 5.68 7.83
CA ASN A 59 1.95 6.94 8.35
C ASN A 59 1.06 8.15 8.05
N GLU A 60 0.01 8.01 7.23
CA GLU A 60 -0.97 9.07 7.03
C GLU A 60 -1.69 9.40 8.35
N LYS A 61 -2.16 10.65 8.48
CA LYS A 61 -2.82 11.14 9.71
C LYS A 61 -4.22 10.55 9.93
N ASP A 62 -4.75 9.81 8.97
CA ASP A 62 -6.06 9.17 8.98
C ASP A 62 -6.02 7.83 9.74
N ASP A 63 -7.03 7.56 10.57
CA ASP A 63 -7.24 6.27 11.25
C ASP A 63 -7.46 5.10 10.28
N GLY A 64 -7.91 5.36 9.05
CA GLY A 64 -8.09 4.41 7.96
C GLY A 64 -6.81 3.99 7.23
N GLY A 65 -5.67 4.63 7.51
CA GLY A 65 -4.38 4.32 6.90
C GLY A 65 -3.86 2.91 7.20
N CYS A 66 -4.39 2.27 8.24
CA CYS A 66 -4.07 0.88 8.61
C CYS A 66 -4.66 -0.17 7.65
N TYR A 67 -5.56 0.23 6.73
CA TYR A 67 -6.18 -0.65 5.75
C TYR A 67 -5.78 -0.27 4.33
N SER A 68 -5.45 -1.28 3.52
CA SER A 68 -5.20 -1.15 2.08
C SER A 68 -5.76 -2.38 1.37
N VAL A 69 -6.31 -2.24 0.16
CA VAL A 69 -6.73 -3.40 -0.64
C VAL A 69 -5.71 -3.73 -1.72
N THR A 70 -5.69 -4.99 -2.13
CA THR A 70 -4.99 -5.45 -3.33
C THR A 70 -5.98 -6.32 -4.08
N GLY A 71 -6.78 -5.70 -4.95
CA GLY A 71 -7.90 -6.35 -5.63
C GLY A 71 -8.95 -6.86 -4.65
N HIS A 72 -8.96 -8.16 -4.37
CA HIS A 72 -9.92 -8.77 -3.43
C HIS A 72 -9.34 -9.04 -2.03
N ILE A 73 -8.05 -8.77 -1.83
CA ILE A 73 -7.37 -8.99 -0.56
C ILE A 73 -7.40 -7.68 0.24
N LEU A 74 -7.80 -7.74 1.51
CA LEU A 74 -7.64 -6.63 2.46
C LEU A 74 -6.37 -6.86 3.28
N ILE A 75 -5.46 -5.90 3.25
CA ILE A 75 -4.29 -5.83 4.11
C ILE A 75 -4.64 -4.94 5.31
N ALA A 76 -4.39 -5.45 6.52
CA ALA A 76 -4.62 -4.73 7.77
C ALA A 76 -3.33 -4.72 8.60
N VAL A 77 -2.85 -3.53 8.96
CA VAL A 77 -1.66 -3.33 9.81
C VAL A 77 -2.11 -2.95 11.21
N ASN A 78 -1.57 -3.59 12.24
CA ASN A 78 -1.95 -3.29 13.63
C ASN A 78 -1.57 -1.83 13.98
N PRO A 79 -2.54 -0.97 14.31
CA PRO A 79 -2.29 0.45 14.60
C PRO A 79 -1.74 0.70 16.01
N PHE A 80 -1.79 -0.29 16.92
CA PHE A 80 -1.40 -0.17 18.33
C PHE A 80 -2.02 1.03 19.08
N ARG A 81 -3.16 1.52 18.60
CA ARG A 81 -3.92 2.64 19.19
C ARG A 81 -5.43 2.45 18.92
N PRO A 82 -6.30 3.03 19.75
CA PRO A 82 -7.73 3.07 19.45
C PRO A 82 -7.97 3.79 18.11
N LEU A 83 -8.92 3.28 17.32
CA LEU A 83 -9.30 3.89 16.04
C LEU A 83 -10.77 4.34 16.07
N SER A 84 -11.03 5.53 15.54
CA SER A 84 -12.38 6.08 15.39
C SER A 84 -13.16 5.49 14.20
N VAL A 85 -12.49 4.76 13.30
CA VAL A 85 -13.11 4.19 12.07
C VAL A 85 -14.16 3.11 12.35
N TYR A 86 -14.21 2.57 13.57
CA TYR A 86 -15.20 1.57 13.97
C TYR A 86 -16.52 2.14 14.52
N ALA A 87 -16.68 3.47 14.52
CA ALA A 87 -17.93 4.09 14.96
C ALA A 87 -19.13 3.62 14.13
N GLU A 88 -20.32 3.58 14.74
CA GLU A 88 -21.55 3.14 14.08
C GLU A 88 -21.89 3.95 12.81
N SER A 89 -21.56 5.24 12.82
CA SER A 89 -21.69 6.12 11.64
C SER A 89 -20.86 5.62 10.47
N ASN A 90 -19.64 5.12 10.70
CA ASN A 90 -18.81 4.52 9.66
C ASN A 90 -19.38 3.19 9.20
N HIS A 91 -19.82 2.31 10.12
CA HIS A 91 -20.48 1.06 9.73
C HIS A 91 -21.64 1.29 8.74
N LYS A 92 -22.52 2.24 9.03
CA LYS A 92 -23.65 2.60 8.14
C LYS A 92 -23.21 3.07 6.76
N ARG A 93 -22.05 3.72 6.64
CA ARG A 93 -21.51 4.18 5.35
C ARG A 93 -21.06 3.04 4.43
N TYR A 94 -20.71 1.87 4.99
CA TYR A 94 -20.24 0.72 4.21
C TYR A 94 -21.36 -0.23 3.79
N LEU A 95 -22.55 -0.10 4.36
CA LEU A 95 -23.70 -0.97 4.04
C LEU A 95 -24.17 -0.77 2.59
N ALA A 96 -24.39 -1.87 1.90
CA ALA A 96 -24.93 -1.94 0.53
C ALA A 96 -24.15 -1.09 -0.51
N GLN A 97 -22.87 -0.82 -0.25
CA GLN A 97 -22.05 -0.02 -1.18
C GLN A 97 -21.44 -0.90 -2.29
N PRO A 98 -21.22 -0.34 -3.49
CA PRO A 98 -20.39 -0.97 -4.51
C PRO A 98 -18.94 -1.16 -4.03
N ILE A 99 -18.26 -2.18 -4.56
CA ILE A 99 -16.83 -2.41 -4.29
C ILE A 99 -16.03 -1.20 -4.76
N GLY A 100 -15.11 -0.71 -3.92
CA GLY A 100 -14.27 0.45 -4.23
C GLY A 100 -14.97 1.81 -4.08
N ALA A 101 -16.27 1.85 -3.75
CA ALA A 101 -16.98 3.11 -3.52
C ALA A 101 -16.59 3.79 -2.20
N GLN A 102 -16.14 3.01 -1.21
CA GLN A 102 -15.61 3.50 0.06
C GLN A 102 -14.14 3.14 0.20
N PRO A 103 -13.38 3.87 1.05
CA PRO A 103 -12.00 3.53 1.36
C PRO A 103 -11.83 2.09 1.87
N PRO A 104 -10.62 1.52 1.80
CA PRO A 104 -10.32 0.19 2.34
C PRO A 104 -10.76 0.07 3.80
N HIS A 105 -11.62 -0.90 4.10
CA HIS A 105 -12.07 -1.16 5.46
C HIS A 105 -12.66 -2.56 5.61
N ILE A 106 -12.57 -3.12 6.82
CA ILE A 106 -13.13 -4.45 7.12
C ILE A 106 -14.66 -4.50 6.94
N PHE A 107 -15.37 -3.40 7.18
CA PHE A 107 -16.82 -3.31 6.94
C PHE A 107 -17.19 -3.51 5.47
N ALA A 108 -16.38 -3.04 4.52
CA ALA A 108 -16.61 -3.28 3.10
C ALA A 108 -16.53 -4.78 2.77
N VAL A 109 -15.59 -5.49 3.41
CA VAL A 109 -15.42 -6.94 3.24
C VAL A 109 -16.60 -7.68 3.88
N ALA A 110 -16.98 -7.31 5.10
CA ALA A 110 -18.10 -7.93 5.81
C ALA A 110 -19.42 -7.78 5.06
N ASP A 111 -19.75 -6.56 4.59
CA ASP A 111 -20.96 -6.29 3.80
C ASP A 111 -20.98 -7.08 2.48
N ARG A 112 -19.82 -7.21 1.81
CA ARG A 112 -19.69 -8.03 0.60
C ARG A 112 -19.91 -9.52 0.86
N MET A 113 -19.47 -10.04 2.00
CA MET A 113 -19.62 -11.47 2.32
C MET A 113 -21.03 -11.82 2.83
N TYR A 114 -21.73 -10.84 3.40
CA TYR A 114 -23.08 -11.03 3.91
C TYR A 114 -24.14 -11.06 2.80
N ARG A 115 -23.95 -10.26 1.75
CA ARG A 115 -24.84 -10.17 0.59
C ARG A 115 -24.65 -11.33 -0.39
#